data_AF-A0AA41V4T9-F1
#
_entry.id   AF-A0AA41V4T9-F1
#
_cell.length_a   1.000
_cell.length_b   1.000
_cell.length_c   1.000
_cell.angle_alpha   90.00
_cell.angle_beta   90.00
_cell.angle_gamma   90.00
#
_symmetry.space_group_name_H-M   'P 1'
#
loop_
_entity.id
_entity.type
_entity.pdbx_description
1 polymer ?
#
loop_
_entity_poly.entity_id
_entity_poly.type
_entity_poly.pdbx_seq_one_letter_code
_entity_poly.pdbx_strand_id
1 'polypeptide(L)'
;MFVHISTAYVCGEKSGVVLEKPFKMCETLKTTTIVLDIEEELKLAQSHLKELMVAEVSEKVEKDAMAVFGMQRARLFGWPNTYVFTKAMGEMLIGKLGENVPVVIIRPTIVTGTYKEPFPGWSEDV
;
A
#
# COMPACT_ATOMS: atom_id res chain seq x y z
N MET A 1 -11.76 21.77 -4.20
CA MET A 1 -10.42 21.28 -3.82
C MET A 1 -10.63 20.02 -2.99
N PHE A 2 -10.03 18.91 -3.41
CA PHE A 2 -10.09 17.63 -2.70
C PHE A 2 -8.80 17.39 -1.94
N VAL A 3 -8.91 16.94 -0.70
CA VAL A 3 -7.77 16.58 0.14
C VAL A 3 -7.81 15.08 0.37
N HIS A 4 -6.78 14.38 -0.08
CA HIS A 4 -6.59 12.96 0.15
C HIS A 4 -5.54 12.76 1.24
N ILE A 5 -5.95 12.13 2.35
CA ILE A 5 -5.04 11.73 3.42
C ILE A 5 -4.57 10.32 3.11
N SER A 6 -3.28 10.19 2.83
CA SER A 6 -2.65 8.94 2.47
C SER A 6 -1.59 8.54 3.49
N THR A 7 -1.38 7.24 3.63
CA THR A 7 -0.33 6.66 4.47
C THR A 7 0.67 5.88 3.60
N ALA A 8 0.76 6.24 2.32
CA ALA A 8 1.73 5.66 1.39
C ALA A 8 3.13 6.28 1.60
N TYR A 9 3.96 5.67 2.43
CA TYR A 9 5.32 6.14 2.67
C TYR A 9 6.21 6.03 1.43
N VAL A 10 6.80 7.15 1.00
CA VAL A 10 7.78 7.25 -0.11
C VAL A 10 9.13 6.57 0.16
N CYS A 11 9.38 6.17 1.40
CA CYS A 11 10.65 5.64 1.85
C CYS A 11 10.98 4.28 1.21
N GLY A 12 10.01 3.37 1.11
CA GLY A 12 10.27 1.98 0.74
C GLY A 12 11.35 1.38 1.65
N GLU A 13 12.44 0.94 1.02
CA GLU A 13 13.64 0.40 1.68
C GLU A 13 14.80 1.42 1.74
N LYS A 14 14.57 2.68 1.37
CA LYS A 14 15.62 3.73 1.32
C LYS A 14 15.95 4.25 2.72
N SER A 15 17.19 4.66 2.93
CA SER A 15 17.66 5.26 4.18
C SER A 15 18.09 6.72 3.99
N GLY A 16 18.03 7.52 5.05
CA GLY A 16 18.46 8.91 5.05
C GLY A 16 17.33 9.90 4.76
N VAL A 17 17.67 11.08 4.24
CA VAL A 17 16.69 12.13 3.93
C VAL A 17 15.94 11.76 2.64
N VAL A 18 14.69 11.33 2.78
CA VAL A 18 13.81 11.00 1.65
C VAL A 18 12.83 12.15 1.44
N LEU A 19 12.94 12.82 0.29
CA LEU A 19 11.99 13.87 -0.09
C LEU A 19 10.67 13.24 -0.56
N GLU A 20 9.56 13.86 -0.17
CA GLU A 20 8.26 13.49 -0.70
C GLU A 20 8.17 13.78 -2.20
N LYS A 21 7.67 12.80 -2.94
CA LYS A 21 7.36 12.91 -4.37
C LYS A 21 5.99 12.28 -4.63
N PRO A 22 5.22 12.81 -5.60
CA PRO A 22 4.01 12.12 -6.06
C PRO A 22 4.38 10.78 -6.70
N PHE A 23 3.57 9.75 -6.48
CA PHE A 23 3.71 8.49 -7.22
C PHE A 23 3.11 8.63 -8.60
N LYS A 24 3.89 8.28 -9.62
CA LYS A 24 3.39 8.22 -11.00
C LYS A 24 2.72 6.88 -11.25
N MET A 25 1.74 6.87 -12.15
CA MET A 25 1.16 5.62 -12.63
C MET A 25 2.28 4.69 -13.10
N CYS A 26 2.17 3.40 -12.76
CA CYS A 26 3.12 2.38 -13.16
C CYS A 26 4.51 2.44 -12.51
N GLU A 27 4.74 3.37 -11.57
CA GLU A 27 6.00 3.51 -10.85
C GLU A 27 6.19 2.43 -9.77
N THR A 28 7.44 2.06 -9.55
CA THR A 28 7.86 1.12 -8.50
C THR A 28 8.98 1.75 -7.67
N LEU A 29 9.17 1.30 -6.43
CA LEU A 29 10.25 1.83 -5.59
C LEU A 29 11.60 1.17 -5.86
N LYS A 30 11.60 0.02 -6.55
CA LYS A 30 12.81 -0.68 -7.01
C LYS A 30 13.17 -0.25 -8.43
N THR A 31 14.47 -0.12 -8.70
CA THR A 31 14.95 0.11 -10.06
C THR A 31 14.91 -1.19 -10.84
N THR A 32 13.71 -1.59 -11.28
CA THR A 32 13.47 -2.80 -12.07
C THR A 32 12.85 -2.43 -13.42
N THR A 33 13.00 -3.30 -14.41
CA THR A 33 12.27 -3.23 -15.69
C THR A 33 10.78 -3.57 -15.55
N ILE A 34 10.36 -4.05 -14.37
CA ILE A 34 8.98 -4.43 -14.09
C ILE A 34 8.17 -3.18 -13.78
N VAL A 35 6.99 -3.11 -14.41
CA VAL A 35 6.05 -2.00 -14.34
C VAL A 35 4.87 -2.42 -13.46
N LEU A 36 4.38 -1.52 -12.60
CA LEU A 36 3.22 -1.79 -11.74
C LEU A 36 1.90 -1.49 -12.49
N ASP A 37 1.31 -2.51 -13.10
CA ASP A 37 -0.03 -2.39 -13.66
C ASP A 37 -1.08 -2.80 -12.62
N ILE A 38 -1.84 -1.80 -12.14
CA ILE A 38 -2.84 -1.98 -11.08
C ILE A 38 -3.97 -2.92 -11.53
N GLU A 39 -4.37 -2.90 -12.81
CA GLU A 39 -5.45 -3.75 -13.30
C GLU A 39 -5.00 -5.21 -13.38
N GLU A 40 -3.76 -5.45 -13.81
CA GLU A 40 -3.18 -6.80 -13.81
C GLU A 40 -2.95 -7.33 -12.39
N GLU A 41 -2.51 -6.50 -11.45
CA GLU A 41 -2.40 -6.89 -10.03
C GLU A 41 -3.76 -7.28 -9.44
N LEU A 42 -4.83 -6.53 -9.77
CA LEU A 42 -6.18 -6.86 -9.33
C LEU A 42 -6.67 -8.19 -9.92
N LYS A 43 -6.45 -8.41 -11.23
CA LYS A 43 -6.79 -9.69 -11.89
C LYS A 43 -6.03 -10.85 -11.24
N LEU A 44 -4.74 -10.67 -10.97
CA LEU A 44 -3.91 -11.71 -10.37
C LEU A 44 -4.39 -12.05 -8.96
N ALA A 45 -4.70 -11.05 -8.13
CA ALA A 45 -5.24 -11.27 -6.79
C ALA A 45 -6.60 -12.00 -6.82
N GLN A 46 -7.47 -11.63 -7.76
CA GLN A 46 -8.77 -12.30 -7.94
C GLN A 46 -8.62 -13.74 -8.42
N SER A 47 -7.70 -14.02 -9.34
CA SER A 47 -7.42 -15.38 -9.81
C SER A 47 -6.89 -16.25 -8.69
N HIS A 48 -5.93 -15.75 -7.90
CA HIS A 48 -5.40 -16.49 -6.77
C HIS A 48 -6.48 -16.80 -5.71
N LEU A 49 -7.35 -15.82 -5.42
CA LEU A 49 -8.48 -16.05 -4.53
C LEU A 49 -9.43 -17.14 -5.06
N LYS A 50 -9.76 -17.10 -6.35
CA LYS A 50 -10.61 -18.13 -6.98
C LYS A 50 -10.00 -19.53 -6.91
N GLU A 51 -8.69 -19.65 -7.10
CA GLU A 51 -7.99 -20.93 -6.96
C GLU A 51 -8.11 -21.50 -5.53
N LEU A 52 -7.95 -20.65 -4.51
CA LEU A 52 -8.12 -21.03 -3.12
C LEU A 52 -9.57 -21.43 -2.81
N MET A 53 -10.55 -20.70 -3.35
CA MET A 53 -11.97 -21.03 -3.20
C MET A 53 -12.33 -22.38 -3.84
N VAL A 54 -11.79 -22.68 -5.03
CA VAL A 54 -12.00 -23.97 -5.71
C VAL A 54 -11.34 -25.12 -4.96
N ALA A 55 -10.23 -24.85 -4.27
CA ALA A 55 -9.56 -25.83 -3.41
C ALA A 55 -10.29 -26.08 -2.07
N GLU A 56 -11.41 -25.38 -1.80
CA GLU A 56 -12.24 -25.51 -0.60
C GLU A 56 -11.45 -25.47 0.71
N VAL A 57 -10.42 -24.61 0.76
CA VAL A 57 -9.61 -24.44 1.96
C VAL A 57 -10.37 -23.72 3.06
N SER A 58 -9.99 -23.92 4.32
CA SER A 58 -10.59 -23.18 5.44
C SER A 58 -10.34 -21.67 5.32
N GLU A 59 -11.28 -20.85 5.81
CA GLU A 59 -11.19 -19.37 5.79
C GLU A 59 -9.87 -18.84 6.38
N LYS A 60 -9.37 -19.46 7.46
CA LYS A 60 -8.09 -19.08 8.06
C LYS A 60 -6.92 -19.28 7.09
N VAL A 61 -6.87 -20.44 6.44
CA VAL A 61 -5.82 -20.77 5.46
C VAL A 61 -5.92 -19.87 4.24
N GLU A 62 -7.13 -19.58 3.75
CA GLU A 62 -7.34 -18.62 2.67
C GLU A 62 -6.78 -17.23 3.03
N LYS A 63 -7.14 -16.71 4.21
CA LYS A 63 -6.69 -15.41 4.69
C LYS A 63 -5.17 -15.35 4.83
N ASP A 64 -4.56 -16.39 5.40
CA ASP A 64 -3.11 -16.47 5.58
C ASP A 64 -2.40 -16.56 4.21
N ALA A 65 -2.93 -17.35 3.27
CA ALA A 65 -2.40 -17.45 1.91
C ALA A 65 -2.48 -16.12 1.16
N MET A 66 -3.62 -15.44 1.23
CA MET A 66 -3.81 -14.11 0.62
C MET A 66 -2.91 -13.05 1.25
N ALA A 67 -2.69 -13.10 2.57
CA ALA A 67 -1.77 -12.19 3.25
C ALA A 67 -0.32 -12.40 2.79
N VAL A 68 0.12 -13.66 2.70
CA VAL A 68 1.45 -14.02 2.17
C VAL A 68 1.60 -13.58 0.72
N PHE A 69 0.60 -13.89 -0.12
CA PHE A 69 0.59 -13.51 -1.53
C PHE A 69 0.70 -12.00 -1.71
N GLY A 70 -0.15 -11.22 -1.03
CA GLY A 70 -0.09 -9.77 -1.08
C GLY A 70 1.28 -9.22 -0.62
N MET A 71 1.88 -9.81 0.42
CA MET A 71 3.19 -9.38 0.90
C MET A 71 4.31 -9.66 -0.12
N GLN A 72 4.22 -10.78 -0.85
CA GLN A 72 5.12 -11.06 -1.98
C GLN A 72 4.97 -10.01 -3.08
N ARG A 73 3.73 -9.63 -3.45
CA ARG A 73 3.47 -8.57 -4.43
C ARG A 73 4.05 -7.22 -3.99
N ALA A 74 3.80 -6.80 -2.75
CA ALA A 74 4.33 -5.56 -2.22
C ALA A 74 5.87 -5.51 -2.30
N ARG A 75 6.55 -6.57 -1.85
CA ARG A 75 8.01 -6.67 -1.89
C ARG A 75 8.58 -6.71 -3.30
N LEU A 76 7.86 -7.30 -4.26
CA LEU A 76 8.26 -7.32 -5.67
C LEU A 76 8.44 -5.89 -6.20
N PHE A 77 7.53 -4.98 -5.85
CA PHE A 77 7.55 -3.58 -6.28
C PHE A 77 8.28 -2.63 -5.33
N GLY A 78 8.90 -3.16 -4.26
CA GLY A 78 9.73 -2.39 -3.32
C GLY A 78 8.98 -1.77 -2.15
N TRP A 79 7.76 -2.21 -1.88
CA TRP A 79 6.96 -1.76 -0.75
C TRP A 79 7.11 -2.69 0.45
N PRO A 80 7.19 -2.16 1.68
CA PRO A 80 7.47 -2.96 2.88
C PRO A 80 6.31 -3.88 3.26
N ASN A 81 5.07 -3.50 2.95
CA ASN A 81 3.87 -4.27 3.23
C ASN A 81 2.72 -3.93 2.25
N THR A 82 1.66 -4.75 2.30
CA THR A 82 0.45 -4.61 1.47
C THR A 82 -0.31 -3.32 1.71
N TYR A 83 -0.31 -2.82 2.94
CA TYR A 83 -1.03 -1.59 3.29
C TYR A 83 -0.42 -0.37 2.59
N VAL A 84 0.89 -0.15 2.73
CA VAL A 84 1.58 0.96 2.06
C VAL A 84 1.51 0.80 0.53
N PHE A 85 1.64 -0.44 0.04
CA PHE A 85 1.53 -0.76 -1.38
C PHE A 85 0.16 -0.36 -1.97
N THR A 86 -0.93 -0.74 -1.31
CA THR A 86 -2.29 -0.39 -1.77
C THR A 86 -2.60 1.09 -1.66
N LYS A 87 -2.07 1.78 -0.64
CA LYS A 87 -2.16 3.25 -0.55
C LYS A 87 -1.43 3.94 -1.68
N ALA A 88 -0.24 3.46 -2.05
CA ALA A 88 0.51 3.99 -3.19
C ALA A 88 -0.25 3.81 -4.50
N MET A 89 -0.83 2.62 -4.75
CA MET A 89 -1.69 2.38 -5.90
C MET A 89 -2.91 3.33 -5.92
N GLY A 90 -3.51 3.60 -4.76
CA GLY A 90 -4.59 4.57 -4.62
C GLY A 90 -4.16 5.99 -5.02
N GLU A 91 -2.99 6.45 -4.58
CA GLU A 91 -2.45 7.75 -4.99
C GLU A 91 -2.19 7.82 -6.50
N MET A 92 -1.67 6.76 -7.11
CA MET A 92 -1.45 6.69 -8.56
C MET A 92 -2.78 6.83 -9.33
N LEU A 93 -3.83 6.14 -8.88
CA LEU A 93 -5.16 6.23 -9.46
C LEU A 93 -5.76 7.63 -9.29
N ILE A 94 -5.59 8.24 -8.11
CA ILE A 94 -6.04 9.62 -7.87
C ILE A 94 -5.32 10.59 -8.80
N GLY A 95 -4.01 10.43 -8.99
CA GLY A 95 -3.23 11.25 -9.93
C GLY A 95 -3.72 11.11 -11.37
N LYS A 96 -4.07 9.88 -11.80
CA LYS A 96 -4.56 9.59 -13.17
C LYS A 96 -6.01 10.03 -13.40
N LEU A 97 -6.91 9.78 -12.44
CA LEU A 97 -8.35 10.05 -12.59
C LEU A 97 -8.73 11.47 -12.17
N GLY A 98 -7.92 12.08 -11.30
CA GLY A 98 -8.14 13.40 -10.73
C GLY A 98 -7.64 14.56 -11.60
N GLU A 99 -7.20 14.34 -12.85
CA GLU A 99 -6.62 15.39 -13.70
C GLU A 99 -7.52 16.62 -13.88
N ASN A 100 -8.84 16.45 -13.78
CA ASN A 100 -9.83 17.52 -13.94
C ASN A 100 -10.26 18.18 -12.61
N VAL A 101 -9.67 17.78 -11.49
CA VAL A 101 -10.07 18.22 -10.15
C VAL A 101 -8.83 18.59 -9.33
N PRO A 102 -8.78 19.78 -8.69
CA PRO A 102 -7.65 20.11 -7.82
C PRO A 102 -7.57 19.15 -6.62
N VAL A 103 -6.52 18.32 -6.58
CA VAL A 103 -6.24 17.35 -5.51
C VAL A 103 -4.96 17.72 -4.77
N VAL A 104 -5.00 17.64 -3.44
CA VAL A 104 -3.84 17.68 -2.56
C VAL A 104 -3.71 16.34 -1.85
N ILE A 105 -2.54 15.71 -1.91
CA ILE A 105 -2.22 14.50 -1.14
C ILE A 105 -1.41 14.92 0.07
N ILE A 106 -1.85 14.52 1.27
CA ILE A 106 -1.16 14.75 2.53
C ILE A 106 -0.79 13.39 3.12
N ARG A 107 0.47 13.23 3.53
CA ARG A 107 0.98 12.00 4.14
C ARG A 107 1.40 12.24 5.59
N PRO A 108 0.46 12.16 6.55
CA PRO A 108 0.82 12.32 7.95
C PRO A 108 1.75 11.19 8.41
N THR A 109 2.51 11.45 9.46
CA THR A 109 3.22 10.40 10.21
C THR A 109 2.22 9.44 10.87
N ILE A 110 2.70 8.25 11.28
CA ILE A 110 1.88 7.34 12.10
C ILE A 110 1.35 8.12 13.30
N VAL A 111 0.02 8.12 13.46
CA VAL A 111 -0.65 8.67 14.63
C VAL A 111 -0.85 7.52 15.61
N THR A 112 -0.15 7.58 16.74
CA THR A 112 -0.29 6.60 17.83
C THR A 112 -1.21 7.15 18.92
N GLY A 113 -2.06 6.28 19.47
CA GLY A 113 -2.88 6.63 20.63
C GLY A 113 -2.04 6.65 21.89
N THR A 114 -2.30 7.59 22.80
CA THR A 114 -1.66 7.64 24.11
C THR A 114 -2.76 7.63 25.16
N TYR A 115 -2.61 6.80 26.21
CA TYR A 115 -3.57 6.76 27.32
C TYR A 115 -3.64 8.10 28.07
N LYS A 116 -2.56 8.89 28.01
CA LYS A 116 -2.48 10.27 28.49
C LYS A 116 -1.44 11.02 27.67
N GLU A 117 -1.66 12.31 27.35
CA GLU A 117 -0.62 13.14 26.72
C GLU A 117 0.41 13.59 27.78
N PRO A 118 1.74 13.67 27.53
CA PRO A 118 2.58 13.17 26.44
C PRO A 118 3.81 12.32 26.94
N PHE A 119 3.74 11.29 27.82
CA PHE A 119 2.77 10.18 27.93
C PHE A 119 2.89 9.47 29.32
N PRO A 120 1.88 8.70 29.81
CA PRO A 120 2.04 7.24 29.74
C PRO A 120 0.98 6.60 28.85
N GLY A 121 1.42 5.71 27.95
CA GLY A 121 0.65 5.19 26.82
C GLY A 121 0.13 3.77 27.00
N TRP A 122 -0.39 3.22 25.90
CA TRP A 122 -0.34 1.78 25.64
C TRP A 122 -0.44 1.53 24.13
N SER A 123 0.56 0.85 23.56
CA SER A 123 0.47 0.24 22.23
C SER A 123 0.82 -1.24 22.40
N GLU A 124 -0.18 -2.05 22.75
CA GLU A 124 -0.13 -3.49 22.49
C GLU A 124 -0.32 -3.63 20.98
N ASP A 125 0.69 -4.15 20.30
CA ASP A 125 0.72 -4.44 18.86
C ASP A 125 0.91 -3.24 17.92
N VAL A 126 2.19 -2.88 17.70
CA VAL A 126 2.66 -2.27 16.45
C VAL A 126 3.43 -3.32 15.65
#